data_AF-A0A7S4KXG3-F1
#
_entry.id   AF-A0A7S4KXG3-F1
#
_cell.length_a   1.000
_cell.length_b   1.000
_cell.length_c   1.000
_cell.angle_alpha   90.00
_cell.angle_beta   90.00
_cell.angle_gamma   90.00
#
_symmetry.space_group_name_H-M   'P 1'
#
loop_
_entity.id
_entity.type
_entity.pdbx_description
1 polymer ?
#
loop_
_entity_poly.entity_id
_entity_poly.type
_entity_poly.pdbx_seq_one_letter_code
_entity_poly.pdbx_strand_id
1 'polypeptide(L)'
;MQHIGTVFVLDSDRNGRVTLSELYEFAALCSRKREEFRQHDYPMQLQGFCTLRMLDTVLSEGMELFVRWFQALFTEGYEECFLPEYPNVAFVGRDTAHLMHEVLHVDNVYGYDMQSFFDLLQRSGEELGIMSLEDERLDELVPKLVVEKFAKSFGEGFINLLHNELKFRSPTEGRLGL
;
A
#
# COMPACT_ATOMS: atom_id res chain seq x y z
N MET A 1 -7.51 12.51 -1.49
CA MET A 1 -6.09 12.31 -1.13
C MET A 1 -5.78 10.87 -0.71
N GLN A 2 -6.76 9.96 -0.66
CA GLN A 2 -6.60 8.56 -0.25
C GLN A 2 -6.09 7.68 -1.40
N HIS A 3 -5.00 8.06 -2.07
CA HIS A 3 -4.39 7.21 -3.09
C HIS A 3 -3.02 6.77 -2.61
N ILE A 4 -2.71 5.47 -2.69
CA ILE A 4 -1.47 4.88 -2.15
C ILE A 4 -0.20 5.63 -2.59
N GLY A 5 -0.09 5.98 -3.87
CA GLY A 5 1.04 6.76 -4.37
C GLY A 5 1.15 8.16 -3.76
N THR A 6 0.02 8.80 -3.43
CA THR A 6 0.02 10.11 -2.74
C THR A 6 0.53 9.96 -1.31
N VAL A 7 0.08 8.92 -0.59
CA VAL A 7 0.55 8.63 0.77
C VAL A 7 2.03 8.31 0.77
N PHE A 8 2.51 7.53 -0.20
CA PHE A 8 3.94 7.19 -0.36
C PHE A 8 4.83 8.42 -0.58
N VAL A 9 4.37 9.41 -1.35
CA VAL A 9 5.16 10.63 -1.59
C VAL A 9 5.05 11.60 -0.40
N LEU A 10 3.95 11.54 0.35
CA LEU A 10 3.75 12.33 1.54
C LEU A 10 4.63 11.82 2.70
N ASP A 11 4.71 10.51 2.91
CA ASP A 11 5.60 9.85 3.87
C ASP A 11 7.00 9.68 3.24
N SER A 12 7.79 10.75 3.35
CA SER A 12 9.04 10.91 2.60
C SER A 12 10.16 10.00 3.12
N ASP A 13 10.19 9.73 4.42
CA ASP A 13 11.16 8.83 5.04
C ASP A 13 10.69 7.36 5.04
N ARG A 14 9.41 7.15 4.66
CA ARG A 14 8.78 5.85 4.44
C ARG A 14 8.73 5.03 5.73
N ASN A 15 8.51 5.72 6.85
CA ASN A 15 8.44 5.09 8.16
C ASN A 15 7.02 4.63 8.52
N GLY A 16 5.98 4.95 7.71
CA GLY A 16 4.59 4.62 7.98
C GLY A 16 3.81 5.73 8.70
N ARG A 17 4.45 6.85 9.01
CA ARG A 17 3.88 8.00 9.72
C ARG A 17 4.12 9.27 8.91
N VAL A 18 3.19 10.20 9.03
CA VAL A 18 3.31 11.51 8.40
C VAL A 18 3.55 12.57 9.47
N THR A 19 4.71 13.21 9.40
CA THR A 19 5.07 14.32 10.27
C THR A 19 4.52 15.65 9.75
N LEU A 20 4.52 16.68 10.61
CA LEU A 20 4.13 18.02 10.19
C LEU A 20 5.10 18.61 9.15
N SER A 21 6.39 18.29 9.23
CA SER A 21 7.38 18.73 8.24
C SER A 21 7.05 18.20 6.85
N GLU A 22 6.73 16.90 6.78
CA GLU A 22 6.35 16.23 5.54
C GLU A 22 5.06 16.78 4.94
N LEU A 23 4.08 17.13 5.77
CA LEU A 23 2.88 17.83 5.31
C LEU A 23 3.22 19.18 4.65
N TYR A 24 4.14 19.97 5.23
CA TYR A 24 4.56 21.23 4.63
C TYR A 24 5.33 21.02 3.32
N GLU A 25 6.22 20.03 3.27
CA GLU A 25 6.97 19.69 2.07
C GLU A 25 6.05 19.23 0.93
N PHE A 26 5.06 18.40 1.26
CA PHE A 26 4.05 17.94 0.33
C PHE A 26 3.10 19.06 -0.12
N ALA A 27 2.73 19.98 0.78
CA ALA A 27 1.95 21.17 0.42
C ALA A 27 2.73 22.08 -0.54
N ALA A 28 4.03 22.26 -0.31
CA ALA A 28 4.91 23.01 -1.20
C ALA A 28 5.03 22.32 -2.57
N LEU A 29 5.11 20.98 -2.61
CA LEU A 29 5.05 20.19 -3.84
C LEU A 29 3.74 20.42 -4.59
N CYS A 30 2.60 20.34 -3.90
CA CYS A 30 1.28 20.61 -4.48
C CYS A 30 1.19 22.02 -5.07
N SER A 31 1.72 23.03 -4.36
CA SER A 31 1.74 24.41 -4.84
C SER A 31 2.50 24.53 -6.17
N ARG A 32 3.71 23.95 -6.24
CA ARG A 32 4.51 23.94 -7.49
C ARG A 32 3.79 23.23 -8.63
N LYS A 33 3.21 22.06 -8.36
CA LYS A 33 2.50 21.28 -9.39
C LYS A 33 1.21 21.94 -9.86
N ARG A 34 0.59 22.81 -9.05
CA ARG A 34 -0.62 23.54 -9.44
C ARG A 34 -0.38 24.51 -10.60
N GLU A 35 0.85 25.01 -10.74
CA GLU A 35 1.24 25.88 -11.86
C GLU A 35 1.50 25.07 -13.15
N GLU A 36 1.92 23.81 -13.02
CA GLU A 36 2.23 22.92 -14.14
C GLU A 36 0.98 22.17 -14.67
N PHE A 37 0.05 21.85 -13.77
CA PHE A 37 -1.08 20.97 -14.05
C PHE A 37 -2.35 21.74 -14.44
N ARG A 38 -3.18 21.09 -15.25
CA ARG A 38 -4.48 21.67 -15.66
C ARG A 38 -5.41 21.70 -14.45
N GLN A 39 -6.01 22.86 -14.17
CA GLN A 39 -6.85 23.02 -12.98
C GLN A 39 -8.00 22.01 -12.87
N HIS A 40 -8.65 21.66 -13.99
CA HIS A 40 -9.76 20.70 -14.01
C HIS A 40 -9.32 19.24 -13.80
N ASP A 41 -8.08 18.91 -14.14
CA ASP A 41 -7.53 17.55 -14.00
C ASP A 41 -6.53 17.43 -12.84
N TYR A 42 -6.35 18.49 -12.06
CA TYR A 42 -5.29 18.60 -11.07
C TYR A 42 -5.23 17.39 -10.11
N PRO A 43 -6.36 16.92 -9.51
CA PRO A 43 -6.33 15.77 -8.62
C PRO A 43 -5.81 14.49 -9.31
N MET A 44 -6.25 14.24 -10.54
CA MET A 44 -5.87 13.07 -11.32
C MET A 44 -4.39 13.14 -11.75
N GLN A 45 -3.94 14.31 -12.19
CA GLN A 45 -2.54 14.54 -12.58
C GLN A 45 -1.59 14.42 -11.39
N LEU A 46 -1.99 14.93 -10.22
CA LEU A 46 -1.23 14.78 -8.98
C LEU A 46 -1.14 13.32 -8.53
N GLN A 47 -2.25 12.57 -8.57
CA GLN A 47 -2.25 11.13 -8.27
C GLN A 47 -1.34 10.36 -9.23
N GLY A 48 -1.44 10.61 -10.53
CA GLY A 48 -0.57 10.02 -11.54
C GLY A 48 0.91 10.33 -11.28
N PHE A 49 1.24 11.60 -11.01
CA PHE A 49 2.59 12.02 -10.66
C PHE A 49 3.13 11.27 -9.43
N CYS A 50 2.35 11.21 -8.35
CA CYS A 50 2.80 10.54 -7.13
C CYS A 50 2.95 9.02 -7.32
N THR A 51 2.06 8.41 -8.10
CA THR A 51 2.16 6.99 -8.51
C THR A 51 3.47 6.73 -9.25
N LEU A 52 3.80 7.57 -10.24
CA LEU A 52 5.05 7.45 -10.99
C LEU A 52 6.29 7.62 -10.10
N ARG A 53 6.25 8.53 -9.12
CA ARG A 53 7.36 8.70 -8.15
C ARG A 53 7.53 7.49 -7.24
N MET A 54 6.42 6.95 -6.73
CA MET A 54 6.42 5.73 -5.94
C MET A 54 7.06 4.61 -6.75
N LEU A 55 6.60 4.39 -7.98
CA LEU A 55 7.12 3.36 -8.87
C LEU A 55 8.61 3.50 -9.17
N ASP A 56 9.06 4.71 -9.54
CA ASP A 56 10.48 4.97 -9.80
C ASP A 56 11.34 4.59 -8.58
N THR A 57 10.85 4.92 -7.39
CA THR A 57 11.47 4.51 -6.12
C THR A 57 11.50 2.99 -5.97
N VAL A 58 10.39 2.30 -6.18
CA VAL A 58 10.32 0.83 -6.05
C VAL A 58 11.20 0.12 -7.07
N LEU A 59 11.31 0.65 -8.29
CA LEU A 59 12.17 0.11 -9.34
C LEU A 59 13.66 0.33 -9.02
N SER A 60 14.02 1.46 -8.41
CA SER A 60 15.41 1.75 -8.05
C SER A 60 15.86 1.11 -6.74
N GLU A 61 14.99 1.06 -5.73
CA GLU A 61 15.33 0.61 -4.37
C GLU A 61 14.83 -0.81 -4.05
N GLY A 62 13.94 -1.36 -4.90
CA GLY A 62 13.42 -2.71 -4.79
C GLY A 62 12.05 -2.81 -4.10
N MET A 63 11.33 -3.89 -4.41
CA MET A 63 10.00 -4.19 -3.86
C MET A 63 9.97 -4.29 -2.33
N GLU A 64 11.05 -4.78 -1.73
CA GLU A 64 11.11 -4.96 -0.27
C GLU A 64 11.00 -3.64 0.50
N LEU A 65 11.42 -2.52 -0.10
CA LEU A 65 11.18 -1.19 0.49
C LEU A 65 9.68 -0.87 0.54
N PHE A 66 8.97 -1.15 -0.55
CA PHE A 66 7.52 -0.92 -0.62
C PHE A 66 6.78 -1.81 0.37
N VAL A 67 7.12 -3.10 0.44
CA VAL A 67 6.49 -4.06 1.37
C VAL A 67 6.68 -3.60 2.81
N ARG A 68 7.92 -3.24 3.20
CA ARG A 68 8.21 -2.74 4.55
C ARG A 68 7.46 -1.46 4.87
N TRP A 69 7.45 -0.50 3.95
CA TRP A 69 6.71 0.75 4.12
C TRP A 69 5.21 0.50 4.26
N PHE A 70 4.65 -0.35 3.41
CA PHE A 70 3.24 -0.72 3.44
C PHE A 70 2.87 -1.35 4.77
N GLN A 71 3.69 -2.28 5.27
CA GLN A 71 3.50 -2.87 6.60
C GLN A 71 3.52 -1.79 7.68
N ALA A 72 4.49 -0.87 7.67
CA ALA A 72 4.57 0.19 8.66
C ALA A 72 3.31 1.08 8.62
N LEU A 73 2.91 1.52 7.44
CA LEU A 73 1.73 2.36 7.23
C LEU A 73 0.45 1.78 7.86
N PHE A 74 0.22 0.48 7.70
CA PHE A 74 -1.03 -0.15 8.12
C PHE A 74 -0.97 -0.82 9.52
N THR A 75 0.23 -1.08 10.05
CA THR A 75 0.37 -1.88 11.28
C THR A 75 1.06 -1.15 12.44
N GLU A 76 1.82 -0.08 12.19
CA GLU A 76 2.63 0.57 13.23
C GLU A 76 1.80 1.39 14.25
N GLY A 77 0.54 1.69 13.93
CA GLY A 77 -0.41 2.34 14.83
C GLY A 77 -1.18 1.38 15.74
N TYR A 78 -1.03 0.06 15.53
CA TYR A 78 -1.83 -0.96 16.20
C TYR A 78 -0.96 -1.86 17.07
N GLU A 79 -1.47 -2.21 18.26
CA GLU A 79 -0.82 -3.23 19.10
C GLU A 79 -0.94 -4.60 18.43
N GLU A 80 0.18 -5.31 18.36
CA GLU A 80 0.19 -6.68 17.85
C GLU A 80 -0.57 -7.60 18.82
N CYS A 81 -1.55 -8.34 18.30
CA CYS A 81 -2.24 -9.35 19.07
C CYS A 81 -1.55 -10.70 18.92
N PHE A 82 -1.27 -11.36 20.04
CA PHE A 82 -0.73 -12.72 20.08
C PHE A 82 -1.68 -13.61 20.87
N LEU A 83 -1.99 -14.79 20.32
CA LEU A 83 -2.83 -15.78 20.98
C LEU A 83 -1.97 -16.97 21.44
N PRO A 84 -2.22 -17.54 22.64
CA PRO A 84 -1.44 -18.68 23.15
C PRO A 84 -1.37 -19.88 22.20
N GLU A 85 -2.42 -20.12 21.42
CA GLU A 85 -2.53 -21.21 20.45
C GLU A 85 -1.71 -20.95 19.18
N TYR A 86 -1.35 -19.69 18.93
CA TYR A 86 -0.57 -19.24 17.78
C TYR A 86 0.62 -18.37 18.24
N PRO A 87 1.55 -18.93 19.06
CA PRO A 87 2.53 -18.14 19.80
C PRO A 87 3.55 -17.40 18.91
N ASN A 88 3.65 -17.77 17.63
CA ASN A 88 4.58 -17.18 16.66
C ASN A 88 3.86 -16.39 15.56
N VAL A 89 2.56 -16.11 15.73
CA VAL A 89 1.76 -15.39 14.73
C VAL A 89 1.28 -14.10 15.36
N ALA A 90 1.75 -12.98 14.80
CA ALA A 90 1.20 -11.67 15.11
C ALA A 90 -0.07 -11.45 14.28
N PHE A 91 -1.12 -10.98 14.93
CA PHE A 91 -2.39 -10.63 14.29
C PHE A 91 -2.60 -9.12 14.30
N VAL A 92 -3.33 -8.64 13.30
CA VAL A 92 -3.86 -7.28 13.22
C VAL A 92 -5.38 -7.33 13.14
N GLY A 93 -6.02 -6.29 13.64
CA GLY A 93 -7.47 -6.21 13.68
C GLY A 93 -8.11 -5.91 12.32
N ARG A 94 -9.41 -6.14 12.24
CA ARG A 94 -10.24 -5.80 11.08
C ARG A 94 -10.09 -4.36 10.59
N ASP A 95 -9.86 -3.41 11.49
CA ASP A 95 -9.62 -2.01 11.15
C ASP A 95 -8.43 -1.83 10.20
N THR A 96 -7.36 -2.60 10.38
CA THR A 96 -6.21 -2.59 9.46
C THR A 96 -6.64 -3.00 8.05
N ALA A 97 -7.43 -4.07 7.92
CA ALA A 97 -7.95 -4.51 6.63
C ALA A 97 -8.93 -3.50 6.03
N HIS A 98 -9.74 -2.81 6.86
CA HIS A 98 -10.61 -1.74 6.42
C HIS A 98 -9.83 -0.57 5.82
N LEU A 99 -8.79 -0.11 6.52
CA LEU A 99 -7.90 0.94 6.02
C LEU A 99 -7.22 0.54 4.70
N MET A 100 -6.74 -0.70 4.61
CA MET A 100 -6.17 -1.23 3.36
C MET A 100 -7.21 -1.22 2.23
N HIS A 101 -8.44 -1.66 2.51
CA HIS A 101 -9.54 -1.67 1.53
C HIS A 101 -9.82 -0.26 0.98
N GLU A 102 -9.92 0.72 1.87
CA GLU A 102 -10.17 2.12 1.49
C GLU A 102 -9.01 2.76 0.72
N VAL A 103 -7.78 2.65 1.24
CA VAL A 103 -6.60 3.31 0.66
C VAL A 103 -6.21 2.71 -0.70
N LEU A 104 -6.48 1.42 -0.89
CA LEU A 104 -6.22 0.73 -2.15
C LEU A 104 -7.42 0.74 -3.10
N HIS A 105 -8.56 1.29 -2.67
CA HIS A 105 -9.80 1.30 -3.44
C HIS A 105 -10.15 -0.10 -4.00
N VAL A 106 -10.07 -1.13 -3.14
CA VAL A 106 -10.24 -2.53 -3.53
C VAL A 106 -11.61 -2.79 -4.16
N ASP A 107 -12.64 -2.09 -3.70
CA ASP A 107 -13.98 -2.09 -4.29
C ASP A 107 -14.00 -1.65 -5.76
N ASN A 108 -13.32 -0.55 -6.07
CA ASN A 108 -13.30 0.04 -7.40
C ASN A 108 -12.39 -0.73 -8.36
N VAL A 109 -11.29 -1.28 -7.85
CA VAL A 109 -10.28 -1.96 -8.67
C VAL A 109 -10.62 -3.43 -8.90
N TYR A 110 -11.10 -4.12 -7.86
CA TYR A 110 -11.30 -5.57 -7.87
C TYR A 110 -12.76 -5.99 -7.69
N GLY A 111 -13.67 -5.08 -7.35
CA GLY A 111 -15.08 -5.39 -7.14
C GLY A 111 -15.40 -6.11 -5.83
N TYR A 112 -14.44 -6.19 -4.90
CA TYR A 112 -14.66 -6.79 -3.59
C TYR A 112 -15.14 -5.75 -2.58
N ASP A 113 -16.25 -6.03 -1.92
CA ASP A 113 -16.63 -5.29 -0.72
C ASP A 113 -15.67 -5.60 0.44
N MET A 114 -15.79 -4.84 1.52
CA MET A 114 -14.89 -4.96 2.66
C MET A 114 -14.94 -6.37 3.28
N GLN A 115 -16.12 -6.96 3.43
CA GLN A 115 -16.26 -8.29 4.04
C GLN A 115 -15.59 -9.34 3.18
N SER A 116 -15.84 -9.35 1.87
CA SER A 116 -15.24 -10.30 0.93
C SER A 116 -13.72 -10.17 0.89
N PHE A 117 -13.21 -8.93 0.98
CA PHE A 117 -11.78 -8.68 1.08
C PHE A 117 -11.19 -9.22 2.39
N PHE A 118 -11.87 -8.98 3.51
CA PHE A 118 -11.44 -9.47 4.82
C PHE A 118 -11.45 -11.02 4.90
N ASP A 119 -12.52 -11.64 4.42
CA ASP A 119 -12.64 -13.10 4.32
C ASP A 119 -11.52 -13.69 3.47
N LEU A 120 -11.11 -13.02 2.39
CA LEU A 120 -9.99 -13.43 1.56
C LEU A 120 -8.66 -13.42 2.34
N LEU A 121 -8.42 -12.39 3.15
CA LEU A 121 -7.23 -12.34 4.01
C LEU A 121 -7.25 -13.47 5.06
N GLN A 122 -8.39 -13.72 5.69
CA GLN A 122 -8.51 -14.81 6.67
C GLN A 122 -8.32 -16.20 6.03
N ARG A 123 -8.94 -16.45 4.87
CA ARG A 123 -8.73 -17.68 4.09
C ARG A 123 -7.27 -17.87 3.69
N SER A 124 -6.59 -16.79 3.29
CA SER A 124 -5.15 -16.85 3.01
C SER A 124 -4.34 -17.25 4.24
N GLY A 125 -4.76 -16.82 5.44
CA GLY A 125 -4.15 -17.26 6.70
C GLY A 125 -4.42 -18.73 7.02
N GLU A 126 -5.64 -19.20 6.77
CA GLU A 126 -6.03 -20.61 6.96
C GLU A 126 -5.26 -21.54 6.00
N GLU A 127 -5.14 -21.16 4.73
CA GLU A 127 -4.36 -21.90 3.73
C GLU A 127 -2.87 -22.00 4.10
N LEU A 128 -2.34 -20.99 4.79
CA LEU A 128 -0.98 -20.97 5.32
C LEU A 128 -0.83 -21.77 6.63
N GLY A 129 -1.93 -22.25 7.22
CA GLY A 129 -1.94 -22.99 8.47
C GLY A 129 -1.57 -22.14 9.69
N ILE A 130 -1.73 -20.81 9.61
CA ILE A 130 -1.36 -19.86 10.67
C ILE A 130 -2.57 -19.25 11.39
N MET A 131 -3.78 -19.67 11.00
CA MET A 131 -5.04 -19.41 11.69
C MET A 131 -6.05 -20.50 11.32
N SER A 132 -7.16 -20.59 12.07
CA SER A 132 -8.31 -21.46 11.77
C SER A 132 -9.57 -20.63 11.71
N LEU A 133 -10.39 -20.77 10.65
CA LEU A 133 -11.68 -20.06 10.57
C LEU A 133 -12.75 -20.66 11.49
N GLU A 134 -12.49 -21.82 12.10
CA GLU A 134 -13.37 -22.43 13.11
C GLU A 134 -13.17 -21.82 14.52
N ASP A 135 -12.12 -21.02 14.71
CA ASP A 135 -11.81 -20.38 16.00
C ASP A 135 -12.43 -18.97 16.06
N GLU A 136 -13.58 -18.84 16.74
CA GLU A 136 -14.34 -17.58 16.88
C GLU A 136 -13.52 -16.40 17.44
N ARG A 137 -12.40 -16.68 18.14
CA ARG A 137 -11.51 -15.62 18.65
C ARG A 137 -10.76 -14.90 17.54
N LEU A 138 -10.69 -15.49 16.36
CA LEU A 138 -10.02 -14.98 15.17
C LEU A 138 -10.96 -14.25 14.22
N ASP A 139 -12.26 -14.20 14.50
CA ASP A 139 -13.29 -13.61 13.62
C ASP A 139 -12.97 -12.18 13.19
N GLU A 140 -12.32 -11.41 14.05
CA GLU A 140 -11.97 -10.00 13.81
C GLU A 140 -10.47 -9.78 13.58
N LEU A 141 -9.71 -10.85 13.35
CA LEU A 141 -8.26 -10.85 13.24
C LEU A 141 -7.78 -11.43 11.91
N VAL A 142 -6.68 -10.87 11.41
CA VAL A 142 -5.92 -11.42 10.28
C VAL A 142 -4.43 -11.51 10.62
N PRO A 143 -3.71 -12.56 10.20
CA PRO A 143 -2.28 -12.66 10.43
C PRO A 143 -1.52 -11.54 9.72
N LYS A 144 -0.60 -10.88 10.43
CA LYS A 144 0.26 -9.82 9.87
C LYS A 144 1.07 -10.30 8.67
N LEU A 145 1.46 -11.58 8.66
CA LEU A 145 2.15 -12.22 7.53
C LEU A 145 1.30 -12.24 6.25
N VAL A 146 -0.03 -12.35 6.36
CA VAL A 146 -0.93 -12.27 5.20
C VAL A 146 -0.91 -10.86 4.62
N VAL A 147 -0.92 -9.82 5.47
CA VAL A 147 -0.81 -8.42 5.03
C VAL A 147 0.50 -8.18 4.28
N GLU A 148 1.60 -8.75 4.75
CA GLU A 148 2.90 -8.71 4.05
C GLU A 148 2.84 -9.33 2.64
N LYS A 149 2.31 -10.55 2.56
CA LYS A 149 2.18 -11.28 1.30
C LYS A 149 1.26 -10.57 0.33
N PHE A 150 0.18 -9.98 0.84
CA PHE A 150 -0.73 -9.15 0.07
C PHE A 150 0.00 -7.91 -0.47
N ALA A 151 0.74 -7.18 0.36
CA ALA A 151 1.49 -5.99 -0.06
C ALA A 151 2.48 -6.31 -1.20
N LYS A 152 3.21 -7.43 -1.06
CA LYS A 152 4.13 -7.92 -2.08
C LYS A 152 3.41 -8.23 -3.39
N SER A 153 2.33 -9.01 -3.32
CA SER A 153 1.53 -9.41 -4.50
C SER A 153 0.88 -8.21 -5.18
N PHE A 154 0.39 -7.24 -4.39
CA PHE A 154 -0.18 -6.00 -4.87
C PHE A 154 0.87 -5.17 -5.63
N GLY A 155 2.05 -4.96 -5.03
CA GLY A 155 3.15 -4.23 -5.66
C GLY A 155 3.65 -4.90 -6.94
N GLU A 156 3.83 -6.22 -6.92
CA GLU A 156 4.23 -7.01 -8.10
C GLU A 156 3.19 -6.92 -9.22
N GLY A 157 1.89 -7.01 -8.88
CA GLY A 157 0.80 -6.83 -9.83
C GLY A 157 0.83 -5.44 -10.49
N PHE A 158 1.10 -4.40 -9.70
CA PHE A 158 1.17 -3.02 -10.19
C PHE A 158 2.37 -2.82 -11.14
N ILE A 159 3.55 -3.31 -10.77
CA ILE A 159 4.75 -3.25 -11.63
C ILE A 159 4.53 -4.01 -12.93
N ASN A 160 3.96 -5.21 -12.86
CA ASN A 160 3.68 -6.03 -14.05
C ASN A 160 2.72 -5.34 -15.01
N LEU A 161 1.64 -4.74 -14.51
CA LEU A 161 0.70 -3.97 -15.32
C LEU A 161 1.41 -2.85 -16.09
N LEU A 162 2.30 -2.11 -15.43
CA LEU A 162 2.96 -0.94 -16.03
C LEU A 162 4.04 -1.31 -17.05
N HIS A 163 4.85 -2.31 -16.76
CA HIS A 163 5.91 -2.73 -17.69
C HIS A 163 5.37 -3.54 -18.86
N ASN A 164 4.48 -4.50 -18.60
CA ASN A 164 4.08 -5.46 -19.62
C ASN A 164 2.90 -4.94 -20.45
N GLU A 165 1.90 -4.32 -19.81
CA GLU A 165 0.71 -3.85 -20.52
C GLU A 165 0.87 -2.43 -21.05
N LEU A 166 1.46 -1.52 -20.26
CA LEU A 166 1.59 -0.11 -20.62
C LEU A 166 2.93 0.26 -21.26
N LYS A 167 3.89 -0.69 -21.34
CA LYS A 167 5.24 -0.49 -21.89
C LYS A 167 5.97 0.72 -21.32
N PHE A 168 5.68 1.05 -20.06
CA PHE A 168 6.34 2.16 -19.38
C PHE A 168 7.81 1.81 -19.16
N ARG A 169 8.72 2.68 -19.60
CA ARG A 169 10.16 2.62 -19.31
C ARG A 169 10.52 3.78 -18.40
N SER A 170 11.31 3.53 -17.35
CA SER A 170 11.70 4.60 -16.44
C SER A 170 12.42 5.72 -17.22
N PRO A 171 12.14 7.00 -16.95
CA PRO A 171 12.83 8.13 -17.60
C PRO A 171 14.35 8.11 -17.43
N THR A 172 14.90 7.39 -16.44
CA THR A 172 16.35 7.26 -16.22
C THR A 172 17.05 6.43 -17.30
N GLU A 173 16.34 5.53 -17.99
CA GLU A 173 16.90 4.79 -19.14
C GLU A 173 17.11 5.68 -20.38
N GLY A 174 16.49 6.87 -20.42
CA GLY A 174 16.62 7.82 -21.53
C GLY A 174 17.77 8.83 -21.40
N ARG A 175 18.55 8.81 -20.31
CA ARG A 175 19.62 9.80 -20.04
C ARG A 175 21.06 9.29 -20.17
N LEU A 176 21.27 8.03 -20.56
CA LEU A 176 22.61 7.48 -20.84
C LEU A 176 22.96 7.45 -22.34
N GLY A 177 22.24 8.23 -23.15
CA GLY A 177 22.43 8.28 -24.61
C GLY A 177 22.53 9.70 -25.17
N LEU A 178 23.35 10.56 -24.55
CA LEU A 178 23.92 11.77 -25.17
C LEU A 178 25.33 12.01 -24.61
#